data_AF-A0A2V9U6E9-F1
#
_entry.id   AF-A0A2V9U6E9-F1
#
_cell.length_a   1.000
_cell.length_b   1.000
_cell.length_c   1.000
_cell.angle_alpha   90.00
_cell.angle_beta   90.00
_cell.angle_gamma   90.00
#
_symmetry.space_group_name_H-M   'P 1'
#
loop_
_entity.id
_entity.type
_entity.pdbx_description
1 polymer ?
#
loop_
_entity_poly.entity_id
_entity_poly.type
_entity_poly.pdbx_seq_one_letter_code
_entity_poly.pdbx_strand_id
1 'polypeptide(L)'
;MRRITVASLAGLLVLFTIGVSAAQKRGQAERITNGPVVKKTTDTVAEIAWSTDAPGSSIVKYGTSPNALNETAEAPWGGTKEPNGDYNHTVWVKNLKPGTTYYFVVATTQGAGTDTSTQSRAMEFHTLAK
;
A
#
# COMPACT_ATOMS: atom_id res chain seq x y z
N MET A 1 13.17 -83.71 -0.22
CA MET A 1 12.11 -83.12 -1.07
C MET A 1 12.36 -81.62 -1.19
N ARG A 2 12.39 -81.11 -2.41
CA ARG A 2 12.59 -79.69 -2.79
C ARG A 2 11.39 -78.85 -2.29
N ARG A 3 11.54 -77.57 -1.93
CA ARG A 3 11.42 -76.41 -2.85
C ARG A 3 11.85 -75.10 -2.15
N ILE A 4 12.88 -74.42 -2.67
CA ILE A 4 12.90 -73.13 -3.40
C ILE A 4 12.66 -71.88 -2.51
N THR A 5 13.76 -71.18 -2.24
CA THR A 5 13.84 -69.73 -1.95
C THR A 5 13.70 -68.95 -3.25
N VAL A 6 12.95 -67.84 -3.31
CA VAL A 6 13.31 -66.54 -3.96
C VAL A 6 12.37 -65.43 -3.43
N ALA A 7 12.97 -64.24 -3.30
CA ALA A 7 12.54 -62.95 -2.76
C ALA A 7 11.36 -62.23 -3.44
N SER A 8 10.79 -61.25 -2.71
CA SER A 8 10.29 -59.94 -3.21
C SER A 8 10.06 -59.03 -1.99
N LEU A 9 10.90 -58.03 -1.72
CA LEU A 9 10.96 -56.66 -2.25
C LEU A 9 9.93 -55.70 -1.63
N ALA A 10 10.48 -54.79 -0.81
CA ALA A 10 10.07 -53.40 -0.56
C ALA A 10 8.66 -53.06 -0.06
N GLY A 11 8.63 -52.36 1.07
CA GLY A 11 7.88 -51.10 1.16
C GLY A 11 6.77 -51.04 2.20
N LEU A 12 7.05 -50.39 3.33
CA LEU A 12 6.13 -49.35 3.78
C LEU A 12 6.95 -48.24 4.44
N LEU A 13 7.20 -47.20 3.65
CA LEU A 13 7.84 -45.96 4.05
C LEU A 13 6.94 -45.27 5.09
N VAL A 14 7.43 -45.06 6.30
CA VAL A 14 6.83 -44.09 7.22
C VAL A 14 7.14 -42.71 6.66
N LEU A 15 6.19 -42.11 5.93
CA LEU A 15 6.31 -40.73 5.49
C LEU A 15 6.01 -39.79 6.65
N PHE A 16 7.07 -39.43 7.38
CA PHE A 16 7.07 -38.28 8.26
C PHE A 16 7.14 -37.00 7.40
N THR A 17 6.05 -36.24 7.45
CA THR A 17 5.93 -34.77 7.32
C THR A 17 6.78 -34.05 6.27
N ILE A 18 6.11 -33.37 5.35
CA ILE A 18 6.34 -31.93 5.19
C ILE A 18 4.95 -31.30 5.00
N GLY A 19 4.41 -30.71 6.07
CA GLY A 19 3.42 -29.66 5.88
C GLY A 19 4.11 -28.60 5.04
N VAL A 20 3.73 -28.48 3.77
CA VAL A 20 4.10 -27.32 2.98
C VAL A 20 3.35 -26.17 3.62
N SER A 21 3.91 -25.60 4.68
CA SER A 21 3.68 -24.19 4.92
C SER A 21 4.17 -23.55 3.63
N ALA A 22 3.22 -23.17 2.77
CA ALA A 22 3.47 -22.08 1.86
C ALA A 22 3.99 -20.98 2.78
N ALA A 23 5.30 -20.76 2.77
CA ALA A 23 5.87 -19.53 3.25
C ALA A 23 5.27 -18.51 2.31
N GLN A 24 4.07 -18.04 2.66
CA GLN A 24 3.41 -16.92 2.03
C GLN A 24 4.50 -15.87 2.04
N LYS A 25 5.02 -15.53 0.85
CA LYS A 25 6.00 -14.45 0.67
C LYS A 25 5.39 -13.31 1.46
N ARG A 26 5.90 -13.04 2.68
CA ARG A 26 5.40 -11.93 3.46
C ARG A 26 5.73 -10.74 2.59
N GLY A 27 4.70 -10.08 2.07
CA GLY A 27 4.88 -8.85 1.31
C GLY A 27 5.78 -7.94 2.11
N GLN A 28 6.68 -7.23 1.43
CA GLN A 28 7.45 -6.19 2.09
C GLN A 28 6.44 -5.19 2.69
N ALA A 29 6.67 -4.76 3.93
CA ALA A 29 5.88 -3.69 4.52
C ALA A 29 5.98 -2.48 3.58
N GLU A 30 4.84 -1.95 3.18
CA GLU A 30 4.79 -0.87 2.20
C GLU A 30 5.47 0.39 2.73
N ARG A 31 6.29 1.03 1.91
CA ARG A 31 7.00 2.26 2.28
C ARG A 31 6.77 3.31 1.23
N ILE A 32 6.61 4.55 1.69
CA ILE A 32 6.65 5.72 0.82
C ILE A 32 8.11 5.92 0.40
N THR A 33 8.38 5.82 -0.90
CA THR A 33 9.71 5.98 -1.51
C THR A 33 9.97 7.41 -1.94
N ASN A 34 8.91 8.16 -2.29
CA ASN A 34 9.01 9.55 -2.71
C ASN A 34 7.74 10.36 -2.36
N GLY A 35 7.92 11.65 -2.08
CA GLY A 35 6.83 12.56 -1.70
C GLY A 35 6.38 12.40 -0.23
N PRO A 36 5.13 12.80 0.11
CA PRO A 36 4.09 13.32 -0.78
C PRO A 36 4.36 14.73 -1.32
N VAL A 37 3.76 15.07 -2.45
CA VAL A 37 3.82 16.39 -3.09
C VAL A 37 2.44 16.84 -3.55
N VAL A 38 2.20 18.15 -3.51
CA VAL A 38 1.01 18.77 -4.12
C VAL A 38 1.35 19.12 -5.57
N LYS A 39 0.74 18.43 -6.52
CA LYS A 39 1.01 18.57 -7.96
C LYS A 39 0.27 19.75 -8.58
N LYS A 40 -0.95 19.99 -8.11
CA LYS A 40 -1.83 21.06 -8.59
C LYS A 40 -2.73 21.55 -7.46
N THR A 41 -3.03 22.83 -7.47
CA THR A 41 -4.01 23.43 -6.58
C THR A 41 -4.82 24.49 -7.31
N THR A 42 -6.13 24.48 -7.12
CA THR A 42 -7.06 25.54 -7.53
C THR A 42 -7.72 26.17 -6.30
N ASP A 43 -8.76 26.95 -6.51
CA ASP A 43 -9.60 27.48 -5.43
C ASP A 43 -10.39 26.38 -4.68
N THR A 44 -10.67 25.25 -5.33
CA THR A 44 -11.61 24.22 -4.86
C THR A 44 -11.06 22.79 -4.91
N VAL A 45 -9.86 22.59 -5.46
CA VAL A 45 -9.27 21.26 -5.69
C VAL A 45 -7.78 21.25 -5.41
N ALA A 46 -7.26 20.15 -4.89
CA ALA A 46 -5.83 19.84 -4.84
C ALA A 46 -5.54 18.42 -5.35
N GLU A 47 -4.46 18.26 -6.11
CA GLU A 47 -3.93 16.96 -6.55
C GLU A 47 -2.70 16.63 -5.72
N ILE A 48 -2.74 15.53 -4.97
CA ILE A 48 -1.67 15.07 -4.11
C ILE A 48 -1.14 13.75 -4.66
N ALA A 49 0.19 13.65 -4.77
CA ALA A 49 0.86 12.47 -5.31
C ALA A 49 2.04 12.02 -4.44
N TRP A 50 2.28 10.71 -4.43
CA TRP A 50 3.42 10.07 -3.78
C TRP A 50 3.73 8.73 -4.45
N SER A 51 4.89 8.14 -4.12
CA SER A 51 5.30 6.83 -4.63
C SER A 51 5.56 5.86 -3.49
N THR A 52 5.31 4.58 -3.71
CA THR A 52 5.60 3.49 -2.76
C THR A 52 6.34 2.33 -3.43
N ASP A 53 6.93 1.46 -2.63
CA ASP A 53 7.64 0.26 -3.10
C ASP A 53 6.73 -0.96 -3.35
N ALA A 54 5.41 -0.83 -3.11
CA ALA A 54 4.42 -1.89 -3.27
C ALA A 54 3.03 -1.31 -3.57
N PRO A 55 2.14 -2.04 -4.28
CA PRO A 55 0.79 -1.56 -4.54
C PRO A 55 -0.03 -1.53 -3.25
N GLY A 56 -0.73 -0.43 -2.98
CA GLY A 56 -1.45 -0.21 -1.73
C GLY A 56 -2.63 0.76 -1.84
N SER A 57 -3.25 1.07 -0.70
CA SER A 57 -4.35 2.06 -0.65
C SER A 57 -3.85 3.49 -0.89
N SER A 58 -4.71 4.33 -1.45
CA SER A 58 -4.36 5.72 -1.78
C SER A 58 -5.22 6.67 -0.95
N ILE A 59 -4.79 7.00 0.28
CA ILE A 59 -5.62 7.77 1.22
C ILE A 59 -4.94 9.10 1.57
N VAL A 60 -5.69 10.19 1.50
CA VAL A 60 -5.32 11.51 2.03
C VAL A 60 -6.27 11.86 3.16
N LYS A 61 -5.73 12.05 4.36
CA LYS A 61 -6.47 12.67 5.48
C LYS A 61 -6.11 14.14 5.54
N TYR A 62 -7.11 15.01 5.63
CA TYR A 62 -6.90 16.46 5.56
C TYR A 62 -7.86 17.23 6.46
N GLY A 63 -7.56 18.51 6.68
CA GLY A 63 -8.38 19.43 7.46
C GLY A 63 -7.79 20.83 7.49
N THR A 64 -8.54 21.79 8.04
CA THR A 64 -8.11 23.20 8.17
C THR A 64 -7.32 23.48 9.45
N SER A 65 -7.13 22.46 10.29
CA SER A 65 -6.32 22.52 11.51
C SER A 65 -5.27 21.40 11.46
N PRO A 66 -4.00 21.69 11.81
CA PRO A 66 -2.92 20.70 11.77
C PRO A 66 -3.15 19.55 12.76
N ASN A 67 -3.95 19.78 13.81
CA ASN A 67 -4.24 18.79 14.85
C ASN A 67 -5.57 18.05 14.62
N ALA A 68 -6.30 18.36 13.54
CA ALA A 68 -7.63 17.81 13.27
C ALA A 68 -7.83 17.55 11.77
N LEU A 69 -7.27 16.44 11.28
CA LEU A 69 -7.41 15.95 9.90
C LEU A 69 -8.66 15.06 9.79
N ASN A 70 -9.83 15.69 9.90
CA ASN A 70 -11.12 14.99 10.04
C ASN A 70 -11.76 14.60 8.70
N GLU A 71 -11.21 15.05 7.58
CA GLU A 71 -11.72 14.76 6.24
C GLU A 71 -10.82 13.72 5.55
N THR A 72 -11.41 12.92 4.67
CA THR A 72 -10.69 11.86 3.94
C THR A 72 -11.02 11.94 2.45
N ALA A 73 -10.00 11.83 1.61
CA ALA A 73 -10.10 11.64 0.17
C ALA A 73 -9.29 10.42 -0.23
N GLU A 74 -9.79 9.63 -1.17
CA GLU A 74 -9.17 8.37 -1.55
C GLU A 74 -9.18 8.17 -3.07
N ALA A 75 -8.28 7.33 -3.55
CA ALA A 75 -8.27 6.79 -4.91
C ALA A 75 -8.26 5.26 -4.86
N PRO A 76 -8.57 4.57 -5.98
CA PRO A 76 -8.56 3.12 -6.03
C PRO A 76 -7.25 2.49 -5.52
N TRP A 77 -7.38 1.30 -4.95
CA TRP A 77 -6.24 0.52 -4.47
C TRP A 77 -5.31 0.13 -5.61
N GLY A 78 -4.01 0.07 -5.32
CA GLY A 78 -2.97 -0.50 -6.15
C GLY A 78 -1.93 0.51 -6.61
N GLY A 79 -2.33 1.74 -6.90
CA GLY A 79 -1.45 2.72 -7.55
C GLY A 79 -1.09 2.32 -9.00
N THR A 80 -0.35 3.19 -9.69
CA THR A 80 0.14 2.95 -11.05
C THR A 80 1.58 2.48 -11.01
N LYS A 81 1.83 1.27 -11.51
CA LYS A 81 3.19 0.70 -11.53
C LYS A 81 4.08 1.44 -12.52
N GLU A 82 5.22 1.91 -12.06
CA GLU A 82 6.21 2.66 -12.84
C GLU A 82 7.36 1.76 -13.33
N PRO A 83 8.10 2.17 -14.39
CA PRO A 83 9.24 1.40 -14.91
C PRO A 83 10.37 1.17 -13.90
N ASN A 84 10.53 2.04 -12.91
CA ASN A 84 11.53 1.90 -11.85
C ASN A 84 11.15 0.87 -10.77
N GLY A 85 9.93 0.31 -10.83
CA GLY A 85 9.42 -0.67 -9.87
C GLY A 85 8.52 -0.09 -8.78
N ASP A 86 8.45 1.24 -8.64
CA ASP A 86 7.59 1.90 -7.66
C ASP A 86 6.12 1.95 -8.15
N TYR A 87 5.23 2.27 -7.23
CA TYR A 87 3.82 2.49 -7.49
C TYR A 87 3.49 3.96 -7.21
N ASN A 88 2.98 4.66 -8.22
CA ASN A 88 2.54 6.04 -8.11
C ASN A 88 1.08 6.12 -7.67
N HIS A 89 0.82 6.96 -6.68
CA HIS A 89 -0.50 7.24 -6.14
C HIS A 89 -0.86 8.69 -6.43
N THR A 90 -2.10 8.92 -6.86
CA THR A 90 -2.65 10.26 -7.07
C THR A 90 -4.05 10.33 -6.47
N VAL A 91 -4.25 11.30 -5.59
CA VAL A 91 -5.56 11.57 -4.96
C VAL A 91 -5.96 13.01 -5.24
N TRP A 92 -7.20 13.18 -5.69
CA TRP A 92 -7.82 14.49 -5.89
C TRP A 92 -8.68 14.85 -4.67
N VAL A 93 -8.25 15.84 -3.91
CA VAL A 93 -9.04 16.45 -2.84
C VAL A 93 -9.93 17.52 -3.46
N LYS A 94 -11.25 17.41 -3.27
CA LYS A 94 -12.25 18.24 -3.94
C LYS A 94 -13.11 19.00 -2.93
N ASN A 95 -13.92 19.94 -3.42
CA ASN A 95 -14.85 20.74 -2.62
C ASN A 95 -14.16 21.56 -1.51
N LEU A 96 -12.93 21.99 -1.78
CA LEU A 96 -12.17 22.83 -0.87
C LEU A 96 -12.71 24.26 -0.87
N LYS A 97 -12.49 24.97 0.24
CA LYS A 97 -12.82 26.39 0.33
C LYS A 97 -11.72 27.22 -0.33
N PRO A 98 -12.03 28.25 -1.15
CA PRO A 98 -11.04 29.17 -1.68
C PRO A 98 -10.26 29.92 -0.59
N GLY A 99 -9.02 30.31 -0.90
CA GLY A 99 -8.16 31.12 -0.01
C GLY A 99 -7.92 30.50 1.37
N THR A 100 -7.90 29.18 1.47
CA THR A 100 -7.87 28.43 2.73
C THR A 100 -6.62 27.56 2.82
N THR A 101 -5.97 27.57 3.98
CA THR A 101 -4.88 26.63 4.31
C THR A 101 -5.47 25.29 4.74
N TYR A 102 -4.97 24.23 4.13
CA TYR A 102 -5.26 22.86 4.50
C TYR A 102 -3.98 22.15 4.92
N TYR A 103 -4.11 21.28 5.91
CA TYR A 103 -3.08 20.37 6.37
C TYR A 103 -3.48 18.96 5.94
N PHE A 104 -2.50 18.11 5.65
CA PHE A 104 -2.77 16.75 5.25
C PHE A 104 -1.64 15.78 5.62
N VAL A 105 -2.01 14.50 5.66
CA VAL A 105 -1.10 13.37 5.62
C VAL A 105 -1.57 12.42 4.53
N VAL A 106 -0.62 11.72 3.90
CA VAL A 106 -0.96 10.56 3.07
C VAL A 106 -0.77 9.28 3.88
N ALA A 107 -1.66 8.32 3.69
CA ALA A 107 -1.56 7.01 4.28
C ALA A 107 -1.75 5.96 3.18
N THR A 108 -0.94 4.91 3.28
CA THR A 108 -1.11 3.70 2.49
C THR A 108 -1.18 2.51 3.42
N THR A 109 -2.04 1.57 3.10
CA THR A 109 -2.30 0.35 3.84
C THR A 109 -2.35 -0.83 2.90
N GLN A 110 -2.03 -2.00 3.44
CA GLN A 110 -2.18 -3.28 2.77
C GLN A 110 -1.34 -3.47 1.51
N GLY A 111 -0.11 -2.96 1.51
CA GLY A 111 0.89 -3.29 0.49
C GLY A 111 1.01 -4.80 0.28
N ALA A 112 0.66 -5.28 -0.92
CA ALA A 112 0.83 -6.68 -1.35
C ALA A 112 0.46 -7.76 -0.29
N GLY A 113 -0.69 -7.63 0.38
CA GLY A 113 -1.20 -8.64 1.33
C GLY A 113 -0.56 -8.60 2.72
N THR A 114 -0.06 -7.43 3.13
CA THR A 114 0.37 -7.15 4.51
C THR A 114 -0.74 -6.46 5.30
N ASP A 115 -0.69 -6.51 6.64
CA ASP A 115 -1.55 -5.68 7.52
C ASP A 115 -0.83 -4.39 7.94
N THR A 116 0.17 -3.95 7.17
CA THR A 116 0.95 -2.76 7.52
C THR A 116 0.31 -1.48 7.00
N SER A 117 0.46 -0.40 7.76
CA SER A 117 0.06 0.96 7.42
C SER A 117 1.27 1.87 7.51
N THR A 118 1.51 2.66 6.47
CA THR A 118 2.56 3.67 6.42
C THR A 118 1.93 5.02 6.16
N GLN A 119 2.38 6.04 6.91
CA GLN A 119 1.89 7.41 6.81
C GLN A 119 3.05 8.38 6.61
N SER A 120 2.80 9.47 5.88
CA SER A 120 3.75 10.58 5.78
C SER A 120 3.77 11.45 7.05
N ARG A 121 4.75 12.35 7.10
CA ARG A 121 4.67 13.56 7.93
C ARG A 121 3.48 14.43 7.52
N ALA A 122 3.01 15.28 8.42
CA ALA A 122 2.04 16.32 8.08
C ALA A 122 2.67 17.35 7.14
N MET A 123 1.90 17.74 6.13
CA MET A 123 2.23 18.73 5.13
C MET A 123 1.06 19.71 5.01
N GLU A 124 1.26 20.83 4.32
CA GLU A 124 0.21 21.82 4.09
C GLU A 124 0.17 22.29 2.64
N PHE A 125 -0.97 22.85 2.24
CA PHE A 125 -1.14 23.57 0.98
C PHE A 125 -2.21 24.66 1.14
N HIS A 126 -2.22 25.60 0.20
CA HIS A 126 -3.18 26.71 0.18
C HIS A 126 -3.98 26.70 -1.11
N THR A 127 -5.31 26.78 -1.00
CA THR A 127 -6.16 27.00 -2.17
C THR A 127 -6.04 28.44 -2.67
N LEU A 128 -6.25 28.62 -3.97
CA LEU A 128 -6.27 29.95 -4.56
C LEU A 128 -7.46 30.75 -4.03
N ALA A 129 -7.30 32.06 -3.92
CA ALA A 129 -8.43 32.96 -3.73
C ALA A 129 -9.33 32.96 -4.98
N LYS A 130 -10.57 33.41 -4.82
CA LYS A 130 -11.54 33.54 -5.90
C LYS A 130 -11.30 34.82 -6.72
#